data_AF-A0A5B9D0M8-F1
#
_entry.id   AF-A0A5B9D0M8-F1
#
_cell.length_a   1.000
_cell.length_b   1.000
_cell.length_c   1.000
_cell.angle_alpha   90.00
_cell.angle_beta   90.00
_cell.angle_gamma   90.00
#
_symmetry.space_group_name_H-M   'P 1'
#
loop_
_entity.id
_entity.type
_entity.pdbx_description
1 polymer ?
#
loop_
_entity_poly.entity_id
_entity_poly.type
_entity_poly.pdbx_seq_one_letter_code
_entity_poly.pdbx_strand_id
1 'polypeptide(L)'
;MSVNEAHKNDDGKPRVELIPPLALMEIGRVLEFGAKKYGVNNWRNGMNWSRFHGAALRHLLAWFDGEQKDAESDLSHLAHAACCLLFLMECEAKQIGCDDRPHKN
;
A
#
# COMPACT_ATOMS: atom_id res chain seq x y z
N MET A 1 -11.11 39.65 -22.04
CA MET A 1 -11.94 38.48 -22.41
C MET A 1 -12.26 37.73 -21.13
N SER A 2 -13.54 37.59 -20.78
CA SER A 2 -13.95 36.77 -19.64
C SER A 2 -13.74 35.31 -20.04
N VAL A 3 -12.85 34.60 -19.33
CA VAL A 3 -12.73 33.15 -19.50
C VAL A 3 -13.89 32.54 -18.75
N ASN A 4 -14.84 31.94 -19.47
CA ASN A 4 -15.81 31.06 -18.84
C ASN A 4 -15.08 29.78 -18.43
N GLU A 5 -14.73 29.66 -17.16
CA GLU A 5 -14.23 28.40 -16.61
C GLU A 5 -15.36 27.37 -16.48
N ALA A 6 -15.06 26.12 -16.80
CA ALA A 6 -16.00 25.02 -16.63
C ALA A 6 -16.16 24.70 -15.14
N HIS A 7 -17.40 24.69 -14.65
CA HIS A 7 -17.71 24.28 -13.28
C HIS A 7 -17.76 22.75 -13.18
N LYS A 8 -16.88 22.17 -12.35
CA LYS A 8 -16.89 20.73 -12.05
C LYS A 8 -17.33 20.52 -10.61
N ASN A 9 -18.49 19.88 -10.40
CA ASN A 9 -18.95 19.54 -9.06
C ASN A 9 -18.27 18.24 -8.59
N ASP A 10 -17.28 18.40 -7.71
CA ASP A 10 -16.53 17.31 -7.08
C ASP A 10 -16.81 17.20 -5.57
N ASP A 11 -17.85 17.86 -5.07
CA ASP A 11 -18.26 17.77 -3.66
C ASP A 11 -18.53 16.30 -3.27
N GLY A 12 -17.93 15.90 -2.15
CA GLY A 12 -18.03 14.53 -1.63
C GLY A 12 -17.13 13.49 -2.33
N LYS A 13 -16.36 13.84 -3.35
CA LYS A 13 -15.41 12.91 -4.00
C LYS A 13 -14.06 12.90 -3.29
N PRO A 14 -13.41 11.72 -3.15
CA PRO A 14 -12.04 11.65 -2.64
C PRO A 14 -11.06 12.45 -3.51
N ARG A 15 -10.22 13.26 -2.85
CA ARG A 15 -9.19 14.10 -3.48
C ARG A 15 -7.90 13.30 -3.72
N VAL A 16 -7.97 12.29 -4.58
CA VAL A 16 -6.87 11.34 -4.84
C VAL A 16 -5.60 12.01 -5.36
N GLU A 17 -5.72 13.15 -6.03
CA GLU A 17 -4.61 13.95 -6.53
C GLU A 17 -3.77 14.61 -5.44
N LEU A 18 -4.24 14.62 -4.18
CA LEU A 18 -3.47 15.11 -3.03
C LEU A 18 -2.49 14.08 -2.48
N ILE A 19 -2.56 12.82 -2.94
CA ILE A 19 -1.56 11.81 -2.57
C ILE A 19 -0.21 12.23 -3.17
N PRO A 20 0.88 12.31 -2.38
CA PRO A 20 2.19 12.68 -2.90
C PRO A 20 2.59 11.82 -4.11
N PRO A 21 2.88 12.40 -5.29
CA PRO A 21 3.18 11.63 -6.50
C PRO A 21 4.37 10.67 -6.32
N LEU A 22 5.37 11.07 -5.54
CA LEU A 22 6.50 10.22 -5.20
C LEU A 22 6.06 8.94 -4.49
N ALA A 23 5.15 9.03 -3.51
CA ALA A 23 4.66 7.88 -2.78
C ALA A 23 3.94 6.89 -3.70
N LEU A 24 3.11 7.40 -4.64
CA LEU A 24 2.44 6.57 -5.64
C LEU A 24 3.46 5.82 -6.52
N MET A 25 4.51 6.50 -6.98
CA MET A 25 5.53 5.90 -7.82
C MET A 25 6.36 4.84 -7.07
N GLU A 26 6.77 5.10 -5.82
CA GLU A 26 7.52 4.13 -5.02
C GLU A 26 6.70 2.87 -4.71
N ILE A 27 5.44 3.03 -4.32
CA ILE A 27 4.51 1.90 -4.12
C ILE A 27 4.33 1.12 -5.44
N GLY A 28 4.21 1.82 -6.56
CA GLY A 28 4.16 1.23 -7.89
C GLY A 28 5.36 0.33 -8.20
N ARG A 29 6.58 0.76 -7.84
CA ARG A 29 7.80 -0.07 -8.01
C ARG A 29 7.80 -1.30 -7.12
N VAL A 30 7.33 -1.19 -5.88
CA VAL A 30 7.16 -2.35 -4.98
C VAL A 30 6.16 -3.35 -5.57
N LEU A 31 5.03 -2.86 -6.12
CA LEU A 31 4.05 -3.71 -6.80
C LEU A 31 4.63 -4.37 -8.06
N GLU A 32 5.43 -3.66 -8.84
CA GLU A 32 6.14 -4.21 -10.00
C GLU A 32 7.11 -5.32 -9.59
N PHE A 33 7.91 -5.09 -8.54
CA PHE A 33 8.81 -6.10 -7.97
C PHE A 33 8.02 -7.34 -7.52
N GLY A 34 6.93 -7.15 -6.77
CA GLY A 34 6.06 -8.23 -6.33
C GLY A 34 5.42 -8.99 -7.49
N ALA A 35 5.01 -8.30 -8.55
CA ALA A 35 4.44 -8.90 -9.74
C ALA A 35 5.44 -9.77 -10.49
N LYS A 36 6.71 -9.33 -10.60
CA LYS A 36 7.80 -10.13 -11.19
C LYS A 36 8.12 -11.37 -10.35
N LYS A 37 8.10 -11.25 -9.02
CA LYS A 37 8.49 -12.32 -8.08
C LYS A 37 7.39 -13.35 -7.84
N TYR A 38 6.15 -12.90 -7.69
CA TYR A 38 5.02 -13.74 -7.25
C TYR A 38 3.87 -13.82 -8.26
N GLY A 39 3.94 -13.07 -9.37
CA GLY A 39 2.84 -12.92 -10.32
C GLY A 39 1.97 -11.70 -10.04
N VAL A 40 1.41 -11.13 -11.11
CA VAL A 40 0.53 -9.97 -11.06
C VAL A 40 -0.68 -10.27 -10.16
N ASN A 41 -0.98 -9.35 -9.23
CA ASN A 41 -2.12 -9.46 -8.30
C ASN A 41 -2.14 -10.70 -7.39
N ASN A 42 -1.01 -11.40 -7.20
CA ASN A 42 -0.97 -12.62 -6.36
C ASN A 42 -1.51 -12.41 -4.93
N TRP A 43 -1.34 -11.21 -4.36
CA TRP A 43 -1.88 -10.84 -3.05
C TRP A 43 -3.41 -10.98 -2.95
N ARG A 44 -4.14 -10.89 -4.07
CA ARG A 44 -5.61 -11.01 -4.11
C ARG A 44 -6.10 -12.43 -3.85
N ASN A 45 -5.23 -13.44 -3.94
CA ASN A 45 -5.56 -14.82 -3.54
C ASN A 45 -5.80 -14.94 -2.02
N GLY A 46 -5.45 -13.91 -1.25
CA GLY A 46 -5.65 -13.86 0.18
C GLY A 46 -4.61 -14.64 0.97
N MET A 47 -4.45 -14.22 2.23
CA MET A 47 -3.66 -14.89 3.25
C MET A 47 -4.16 -14.41 4.62
N ASN A 48 -3.61 -14.97 5.70
CA ASN A 48 -3.82 -14.44 7.04
C ASN A 48 -3.40 -12.96 7.10
N TRP A 49 -4.25 -12.09 7.64
CA TRP A 49 -3.99 -10.65 7.71
C TRP A 49 -2.71 -10.33 8.52
N SER A 50 -2.40 -11.15 9.52
CA SER A 50 -1.14 -11.09 10.28
C SER A 50 0.12 -11.16 9.40
N ARG A 51 0.06 -11.76 8.20
CA ARG A 51 1.19 -11.84 7.26
C ARG A 51 1.55 -10.48 6.69
N PHE A 52 0.56 -9.70 6.26
CA PHE A 52 0.78 -8.33 5.80
C PHE A 52 1.17 -7.42 6.96
N HIS A 53 0.52 -7.56 8.11
CA HIS A 53 0.85 -6.79 9.32
C HIS A 53 2.30 -7.02 9.76
N GLY A 54 2.73 -8.28 9.88
CA GLY A 54 4.10 -8.61 10.26
C GLY A 54 5.14 -8.16 9.23
N ALA A 55 4.81 -8.20 7.93
CA ALA A 55 5.69 -7.67 6.88
C ALA A 55 5.83 -6.14 6.99
N ALA A 56 4.72 -5.41 7.14
CA ALA A 56 4.74 -3.96 7.36
C ALA A 56 5.62 -3.58 8.56
N LEU A 57 5.43 -4.26 9.71
CA LEU A 57 6.22 -4.01 10.91
C LEU A 57 7.71 -4.24 10.70
N ARG A 58 8.14 -5.30 10.00
CA ARG A 58 9.56 -5.52 9.72
C ARG A 58 10.18 -4.42 8.88
N HIS A 59 9.48 -3.92 7.86
CA HIS A 59 9.99 -2.79 7.08
C HIS A 59 10.02 -1.49 7.90
N LEU A 60 9.00 -1.24 8.73
CA LEU A 60 8.99 -0.07 9.62
C LEU A 60 10.13 -0.12 10.65
N LEU A 61 10.40 -1.30 11.23
CA LEU A 61 11.49 -1.49 12.17
C LEU A 61 12.87 -1.31 11.51
N ALA A 62 13.09 -1.88 10.32
CA ALA A 62 14.33 -1.69 9.57
C ALA A 62 14.56 -0.20 9.23
N TRP A 63 13.51 0.50 8.78
CA TRP A 63 13.58 1.94 8.55
C TRP A 63 13.92 2.72 9.81
N PHE A 64 13.30 2.36 10.94
CA PHE A 64 13.55 3.00 12.23
C PHE A 64 14.97 2.74 12.75
N ASP A 65 15.57 1.60 12.38
CA ASP A 65 16.97 1.24 12.68
C ASP A 65 17.99 1.93 11.75
N GLY A 66 17.51 2.72 10.77
CA GLY A 66 18.34 3.53 9.88
C GLY A 66 18.56 2.93 8.48
N GLU A 67 17.96 1.78 8.17
CA GLU A 67 17.99 1.23 6.82
C GLU A 67 17.10 2.02 5.86
N GLN A 68 17.64 2.45 4.72
CA GLN A 68 16.87 3.22 3.74
C GLN A 68 16.12 2.32 2.76
N LYS A 69 16.68 1.15 2.43
CA LYS A 69 16.22 0.27 1.37
C LYS A 69 16.30 -1.18 1.79
N ASP A 70 15.28 -1.92 1.39
CA ASP A 70 15.20 -3.36 1.55
C ASP A 70 16.31 -4.06 0.74
N ALA A 71 17.04 -4.96 1.39
CA ALA A 71 18.21 -5.61 0.81
C ALA A 71 17.90 -6.53 -0.38
N GLU A 72 16.67 -7.05 -0.49
CA GLU A 72 16.29 -7.93 -1.59
C GLU A 72 15.91 -7.14 -2.85
N SER A 73 15.16 -6.06 -2.66
CA SER A 73 14.56 -5.30 -3.76
C SER A 73 15.31 -4.01 -4.12
N ASP A 74 16.20 -3.53 -3.24
CA ASP A 74 16.82 -2.19 -3.30
C ASP A 74 15.78 -1.04 -3.36
N LEU A 75 14.57 -1.29 -2.80
CA LEU A 75 13.45 -0.33 -2.75
C LEU A 75 13.19 0.15 -1.32
N SER A 76 12.49 1.28 -1.19
CA SER A 76 12.20 1.90 0.11
C SER A 76 11.43 0.98 1.06
N HIS A 77 11.91 0.87 2.31
CA HIS A 77 11.16 0.19 3.38
C HIS A 77 9.78 0.82 3.61
N LEU A 78 9.69 2.16 3.56
CA LEU A 78 8.41 2.86 3.75
C LEU A 78 7.41 2.51 2.64
N ALA A 79 7.88 2.35 1.40
CA ALA A 79 7.04 1.95 0.28
C ALA A 79 6.53 0.50 0.43
N HIS A 80 7.38 -0.41 0.90
CA HIS A 80 6.97 -1.79 1.23
C HIS A 80 5.94 -1.83 2.36
N ALA A 81 6.17 -1.07 3.43
CA ALA A 81 5.22 -0.96 4.53
C ALA A 81 3.87 -0.40 4.06
N ALA A 82 3.89 0.68 3.28
CA ALA A 82 2.68 1.26 2.70
C ALA A 82 1.93 0.27 1.78
N CYS A 83 2.66 -0.50 0.95
CA CYS A 83 2.08 -1.55 0.11
C CYS A 83 1.36 -2.62 0.94
N CYS A 84 1.97 -3.07 2.04
CA CYS A 84 1.34 -4.02 2.96
C CYS A 84 0.07 -3.45 3.60
N LEU A 85 0.07 -2.16 3.97
CA LEU A 85 -1.12 -1.49 4.52
C LEU A 85 -2.24 -1.35 3.47
N LEU A 86 -1.90 -1.03 2.22
CA LEU A 86 -2.87 -1.00 1.12
C LEU A 86 -3.54 -2.36 0.90
N PHE A 87 -2.76 -3.44 0.97
CA PHE A 87 -3.32 -4.79 0.89
C PHE A 87 -4.24 -5.08 2.07
N LEU A 88 -3.87 -4.72 3.30
CA LEU A 88 -4.73 -4.87 4.47
C LEU A 88 -6.03 -4.08 4.35
N MET A 89 -5.99 -2.83 3.90
CA MET A 89 -7.18 -2.00 3.68
C MET A 89 -8.13 -2.64 2.67
N GLU A 90 -7.61 -3.18 1.55
CA GLU A 90 -8.44 -3.90 0.58
C GLU A 90 -8.96 -5.22 1.17
N CYS A 91 -8.11 -5.99 1.85
CA CYS A 91 -8.48 -7.26 2.48
C CYS A 91 -9.61 -7.07 3.50
N GLU A 92 -9.54 -6.03 4.33
CA GLU A 92 -10.59 -5.67 5.29
C GLU A 92 -11.87 -5.23 4.57
N ALA A 93 -11.76 -4.33 3.59
CA ALA A 93 -12.93 -3.82 2.87
C ALA A 93 -13.67 -4.90 2.06
N LYS A 94 -12.94 -5.88 1.51
CA LYS A 94 -13.48 -6.91 0.59
C LYS A 94 -13.51 -8.31 1.18
N GLN A 95 -13.12 -8.47 2.45
CA GLN A 95 -13.06 -9.76 3.14
C GLN A 95 -12.21 -10.80 2.37
N ILE A 96 -11.03 -10.38 1.91
CA ILE A 96 -10.07 -11.23 1.20
C ILE A 96 -9.10 -11.86 2.23
N GLY A 97 -8.91 -13.18 2.17
CA GLY A 97 -8.03 -13.90 3.08
C GLY A 97 -8.72 -14.23 4.41
N CYS A 98 -7.95 -14.27 5.50
CA CYS A 98 -8.44 -14.64 6.83
C CYS A 98 -8.07 -13.55 7.84
N ASP A 99 -9.09 -12.99 8.52
CA ASP A 99 -8.88 -12.10 9.67
C ASP A 99 -8.48 -12.94 10.88
N ASP A 100 -7.18 -13.02 11.13
CA ASP A 100 -6.58 -13.71 12.28
C ASP A 100 -6.12 -12.72 13.37
N ARG A 101 -6.71 -11.51 13.41
CA ARG A 101 -6.45 -10.56 14.49
C ARG A 101 -6.95 -11.15 15.83
N PRO A 102 -6.22 -10.92 16.94
CA PRO A 102 -6.71 -11.34 18.24
C PRO A 102 -8.02 -10.64 18.57
N HIS A 103 -9.06 -11.43 18.84
CA HIS A 103 -10.30 -10.89 19.41
C HIS A 103 -10.05 -10.60 20.89
N LYS A 104 -10.44 -9.41 21.35
CA LYS A 104 -10.49 -9.12 22.79
C LYS A 104 -11.62 -9.96 23.37
N ASN A 105 -11.27 -10.90 24.25
CA ASN A 105 -12.23 -11.55 25.15
C ASN A 105 -12.81 -10.53 26.14
#